data_AF-A0AAU3R915-F1
#
_entry.id   AF-A0AAU3R915-F1
#
_cell.length_a   1.000
_cell.length_b   1.000
_cell.length_c   1.000
_cell.angle_alpha   90.00
_cell.angle_beta   90.00
_cell.angle_gamma   90.00
#
_symmetry.space_group_name_H-M   'P 1'
#
loop_
_entity.id
_entity.type
_entity.pdbx_description
1 polymer ?
#
loop_
_entity_poly.entity_id
_entity_poly.type
_entity_poly.pdbx_seq_one_letter_code
_entity_poly.pdbx_strand_id
1 'polypeptide(L)'
;MNFLRTRTMSALLTLGAGALIGVLGALSGKFDGPVFHVVNLVFSGGWSWACFAFLVGYTRKSKVESACLASSALAVGVVVYYLLKWLSPVAPIGMTGDGMVGDGVSSGIFFWGIAAFFFGAPLGLFGNLARIPGIGGLSFRLLVPLIVYVETTARLKMEAATAGRFVELTWSTIRVISVLTALALVGHVVWAWVRSARGREGRA
;
A
#
# COMPACT_ATOMS: atom_id res chain seq x y z
N MET A 1 2.08 -26.21 -21.53
CA MET A 1 1.69 -26.41 -20.11
C MET A 1 2.45 -25.52 -19.11
N ASN A 2 3.74 -25.22 -19.31
CA ASN A 2 4.51 -24.42 -18.34
C ASN A 2 4.03 -22.95 -18.17
N PHE A 3 3.59 -22.29 -19.25
CA PHE A 3 3.18 -20.87 -19.19
C PHE A 3 1.89 -20.62 -18.40
N LEU A 4 0.89 -21.49 -18.55
CA LEU A 4 -0.35 -21.45 -17.75
C LEU A 4 -0.06 -21.68 -16.27
N ARG A 5 0.79 -22.68 -15.95
CA ARG A 5 1.18 -22.98 -14.56
C ARG A 5 1.89 -21.79 -13.89
N THR A 6 2.81 -21.13 -14.59
CA THR A 6 3.52 -19.95 -14.05
C THR A 6 2.59 -18.76 -13.82
N ARG A 7 1.64 -18.51 -14.74
CA ARG A 7 0.62 -17.45 -14.57
C ARG A 7 -0.29 -17.72 -13.38
N THR A 8 -0.83 -18.93 -13.26
CA THR A 8 -1.71 -19.30 -12.15
C THR A 8 -0.98 -19.22 -10.82
N MET A 9 0.24 -19.75 -10.73
CA MET A 9 1.06 -19.67 -9.51
C MET A 9 1.35 -18.22 -9.13
N SER A 10 1.66 -17.37 -10.12
CA SER A 10 1.90 -15.96 -9.88
C SER A 10 0.64 -15.20 -9.41
N ALA A 11 -0.54 -15.54 -9.93
CA ALA A 11 -1.81 -14.99 -9.46
C ALA A 11 -2.11 -15.43 -8.02
N LEU A 12 -1.95 -16.73 -7.71
CA LEU A 12 -2.13 -17.28 -6.37
C LEU A 12 -1.19 -16.63 -5.36
N LEU A 13 0.08 -16.41 -5.70
CA LEU A 13 1.03 -15.72 -4.84
C LEU A 13 0.60 -14.28 -4.55
N THR A 14 0.02 -13.60 -5.54
CA THR A 14 -0.47 -12.23 -5.37
C THR A 14 -1.70 -12.17 -4.46
N LEU A 15 -2.66 -13.08 -4.65
CA LEU A 15 -3.82 -13.21 -3.77
C LEU A 15 -3.40 -13.59 -2.34
N GLY A 16 -2.47 -14.53 -2.21
CA GLY A 16 -1.89 -14.94 -0.93
C GLY A 16 -1.16 -13.81 -0.22
N ALA A 17 -0.43 -12.97 -0.94
CA ALA A 17 0.20 -11.76 -0.38
C ALA A 17 -0.85 -10.76 0.11
N GLY A 18 -1.96 -10.58 -0.62
CA GLY A 18 -3.08 -9.75 -0.17
C GLY A 18 -3.70 -10.29 1.13
N ALA A 19 -3.96 -11.60 1.20
CA ALA A 19 -4.42 -12.26 2.41
C ALA A 19 -3.45 -12.07 3.58
N LEU A 20 -2.14 -12.25 3.36
CA LEU A 20 -1.11 -12.07 4.38
C LEU A 20 -1.08 -10.64 4.93
N ILE A 21 -1.21 -9.62 4.07
CA ILE A 21 -1.34 -8.22 4.52
C ILE A 21 -2.58 -8.04 5.39
N GLY A 22 -3.71 -8.66 5.02
CA GLY A 22 -4.92 -8.66 5.84
C GLY A 22 -4.73 -9.30 7.21
N VAL A 23 -4.03 -10.44 7.27
CA VAL A 23 -3.65 -11.10 8.53
C VAL A 23 -2.79 -10.19 9.40
N LEU A 24 -1.74 -9.59 8.82
CA LEU A 24 -0.83 -8.70 9.53
C LEU A 24 -1.57 -7.48 10.07
N GLY A 25 -2.43 -6.85 9.26
CA GLY A 25 -3.23 -5.71 9.70
C GLY A 25 -4.20 -6.05 10.83
N ALA A 26 -4.79 -7.25 10.83
CA ALA A 26 -5.78 -7.63 11.83
C ALA A 26 -5.18 -8.16 13.13
N LEU A 27 -4.06 -8.90 13.05
CA LEU A 27 -3.51 -9.62 14.20
C LEU A 27 -2.36 -8.88 14.89
N SER A 28 -1.67 -7.95 14.24
CA SER A 28 -0.53 -7.26 14.83
C SER A 28 -0.89 -6.46 16.08
N GLY A 29 -2.11 -5.91 16.16
CA GLY A 29 -2.59 -5.20 17.36
C GLY A 29 -2.83 -6.10 18.59
N LYS A 30 -2.77 -7.44 18.46
CA LYS A 30 -2.98 -8.38 19.58
C LYS A 30 -1.75 -8.62 20.43
N PHE A 31 -0.58 -8.41 19.86
CA PHE A 31 0.67 -8.77 20.48
C PHE A 31 1.26 -7.53 21.11
N ASP A 32 1.55 -7.62 22.41
CA ASP A 32 2.28 -6.56 23.10
C ASP A 32 3.71 -6.53 22.61
N GLY A 33 4.16 -5.36 22.14
CA GLY A 33 5.54 -5.14 21.75
C GLY A 33 5.71 -4.01 20.74
N PRO A 34 6.86 -3.31 20.79
CA PRO A 34 7.09 -2.13 19.94
C PRO A 34 7.04 -2.48 18.45
N VAL A 35 7.53 -3.65 18.05
CA VAL A 35 7.51 -4.10 16.65
C VAL A 35 6.07 -4.33 16.17
N PHE A 36 5.26 -5.00 16.97
CA PHE A 36 3.86 -5.28 16.64
C PHE A 36 3.01 -4.02 16.56
N HIS A 37 3.28 -3.03 17.42
CA HIS A 37 2.66 -1.71 17.34
C HIS A 37 2.99 -0.97 16.04
N VAL A 38 4.26 -0.99 15.60
CA VAL A 38 4.66 -0.39 14.31
C VAL A 38 3.98 -1.11 13.15
N VAL A 39 3.99 -2.44 13.16
CA VAL A 39 3.33 -3.26 12.13
C VAL A 39 1.84 -2.93 12.06
N ASN A 40 1.17 -2.86 13.21
CA ASN A 40 -0.25 -2.48 13.30
C ASN A 40 -0.51 -1.09 12.73
N LEU A 41 0.31 -0.10 13.10
CA LEU A 41 0.20 1.25 12.54
C LEU A 41 0.39 1.23 11.03
N VAL A 42 1.48 0.65 10.52
CA VAL A 42 1.80 0.60 9.09
C VAL A 42 0.67 -0.03 8.28
N PHE A 43 0.18 -1.20 8.69
CA PHE A 43 -0.88 -1.92 7.97
C PHE A 43 -2.29 -1.40 8.27
N SER A 44 -2.49 -0.55 9.28
CA SER A 44 -3.72 0.22 9.45
C SER A 44 -3.82 1.42 8.49
N GLY A 45 -2.68 1.92 8.02
CA GLY A 45 -2.62 3.02 7.05
C GLY A 45 -2.98 2.57 5.65
N GLY A 46 -3.88 3.29 4.97
CA GLY A 46 -4.34 2.99 3.62
C GLY A 46 -3.23 3.01 2.57
N TRP A 47 -2.16 3.79 2.81
CA TRP A 47 -1.00 3.90 1.94
C TRP A 47 -0.28 2.57 1.76
N SER A 48 -0.27 1.69 2.76
CA SER A 48 0.40 0.38 2.68
C SER A 48 -0.35 -0.56 1.73
N TRP A 49 -1.68 -0.54 1.78
CA TRP A 49 -2.58 -1.24 0.86
C TRP A 49 -2.49 -0.67 -0.55
N ALA A 50 -2.42 0.65 -0.68
CA ALA A 50 -2.23 1.30 -1.98
C ALA A 50 -0.88 0.96 -2.60
N CYS A 51 0.19 0.95 -1.79
CA CYS A 51 1.52 0.51 -2.18
C CYS A 51 1.51 -0.94 -2.64
N PHE A 52 0.81 -1.83 -1.92
CA PHE A 52 0.64 -3.22 -2.34
C PHE A 52 -0.02 -3.34 -3.71
N ALA A 53 -1.18 -2.72 -3.94
CA ALA A 53 -1.84 -2.74 -5.26
C ALA A 53 -0.93 -2.18 -6.36
N PHE A 54 -0.22 -1.09 -6.08
CA PHE A 54 0.75 -0.51 -7.00
C PHE A 54 1.89 -1.48 -7.35
N LEU A 55 2.48 -2.15 -6.37
CA LEU A 55 3.54 -3.15 -6.59
C LEU A 55 3.05 -4.37 -7.36
N VAL A 56 1.83 -4.84 -7.05
CA VAL A 56 1.17 -5.88 -7.85
C VAL A 56 1.11 -5.43 -9.30
N GLY A 57 0.64 -4.21 -9.56
CA GLY A 57 0.62 -3.63 -10.89
C GLY A 57 1.97 -3.56 -11.59
N TYR A 58 3.00 -3.11 -10.86
CA TYR A 58 4.38 -2.90 -11.34
C TYR A 58 5.06 -4.20 -11.79
N THR A 59 4.75 -5.33 -11.16
CA THR A 59 5.34 -6.63 -11.52
C THR A 59 4.72 -7.25 -12.78
N ARG A 60 3.58 -6.74 -13.24
CA ARG A 60 2.82 -7.32 -14.35
C ARG A 60 3.12 -6.62 -15.67
N LYS A 61 3.11 -7.39 -16.77
CA LYS A 61 3.32 -6.85 -18.13
C LYS A 61 2.00 -6.36 -18.75
N SER A 62 0.90 -7.08 -18.52
CA SER A 62 -0.42 -6.74 -19.06
C SER A 62 -1.15 -5.76 -18.15
N LYS A 63 -1.65 -4.65 -18.72
CA LYS A 63 -2.45 -3.63 -18.01
C LYS A 63 -3.71 -4.22 -17.38
N VAL A 64 -4.39 -5.12 -18.11
CA VAL A 64 -5.61 -5.78 -17.64
C VAL A 64 -5.27 -6.72 -16.47
N GLU A 65 -4.20 -7.51 -16.61
CA GLU A 65 -3.74 -8.40 -15.53
C GLU A 65 -3.34 -7.60 -14.28
N SER A 66 -2.65 -6.48 -14.44
CA SER A 66 -2.31 -5.55 -13.36
C SER A 66 -3.55 -5.06 -12.60
N ALA A 67 -4.54 -4.54 -13.33
CA ALA A 67 -5.76 -3.99 -12.73
C ALA A 67 -6.57 -5.08 -12.03
N CYS A 68 -6.81 -6.20 -12.69
CA CYS A 68 -7.61 -7.30 -12.14
C CYS A 68 -6.94 -7.94 -10.92
N LEU A 69 -5.63 -8.22 -10.97
CA LEU A 69 -4.93 -8.86 -9.84
C LEU A 69 -4.78 -7.92 -8.65
N ALA A 70 -4.46 -6.64 -8.87
CA ALA A 70 -4.35 -5.67 -7.78
C ALA A 70 -5.70 -5.48 -7.09
N SER A 71 -6.77 -5.29 -7.87
CA SER A 71 -8.15 -5.19 -7.38
C SER A 71 -8.58 -6.43 -6.58
N SER A 72 -8.40 -7.63 -7.16
CA SER A 72 -8.80 -8.89 -6.52
C SER A 72 -7.99 -9.17 -5.25
N ALA A 73 -6.68 -8.94 -5.27
CA ALA A 73 -5.82 -9.20 -4.11
C ALA A 73 -6.10 -8.22 -2.95
N LEU A 74 -6.38 -6.95 -3.26
CA LEU A 74 -6.72 -5.97 -2.23
C LEU A 74 -8.10 -6.27 -1.63
N ALA A 75 -9.08 -6.66 -2.45
CA ALA A 75 -10.38 -7.12 -1.96
C ALA A 75 -10.26 -8.36 -1.06
N VAL A 76 -9.47 -9.37 -1.47
CA VAL A 76 -9.17 -10.55 -0.63
C VAL A 76 -8.53 -10.15 0.69
N GLY A 77 -7.52 -9.27 0.67
CA GLY A 77 -6.86 -8.81 1.88
C GLY A 77 -7.81 -8.08 2.84
N VAL A 78 -8.71 -7.24 2.31
CA VAL A 78 -9.73 -6.54 3.12
C VAL A 78 -10.73 -7.51 3.73
N VAL A 79 -11.21 -8.50 2.96
CA VAL A 79 -12.07 -9.56 3.48
C VAL A 79 -11.38 -10.30 4.62
N VAL A 80 -10.13 -10.72 4.43
CA VAL A 80 -9.35 -11.41 5.48
C VAL A 80 -9.16 -10.53 6.71
N TYR A 81 -8.83 -9.24 6.52
CA TYR A 81 -8.65 -8.29 7.61
C TYR A 81 -9.91 -8.17 8.47
N TYR A 82 -11.08 -7.92 7.85
CA TYR A 82 -12.32 -7.72 8.60
C TYR A 82 -12.88 -9.02 9.18
N LEU A 83 -12.70 -10.16 8.50
CA LEU A 83 -13.06 -11.46 9.05
C LEU A 83 -12.26 -11.75 10.33
N LEU A 84 -10.96 -11.52 10.33
CA LEU A 84 -10.11 -11.73 11.50
C LEU A 84 -10.40 -10.72 12.62
N LYS A 85 -10.69 -9.48 12.27
CA LYS A 85 -11.11 -8.44 13.22
C LYS A 85 -12.44 -8.80 13.90
N TRP A 86 -13.35 -9.45 13.17
CA TRP A 86 -14.59 -9.97 13.76
C TRP A 86 -14.35 -11.20 14.64
N LEU A 87 -13.58 -12.17 14.15
CA LEU A 87 -13.27 -13.39 14.91
C LEU A 87 -12.48 -13.08 16.19
N SER A 88 -11.84 -11.92 16.26
CA SER A 88 -11.07 -11.52 17.43
C SER A 88 -10.99 -10.00 17.55
N PRO A 89 -12.02 -9.38 18.16
CA PRO A 89 -12.07 -7.94 18.34
C PRO A 89 -10.96 -7.51 19.32
N VAL A 90 -10.12 -6.58 18.87
CA VAL A 90 -9.15 -5.88 19.72
C VAL A 90 -9.49 -4.40 19.66
N ALA A 91 -9.53 -3.75 20.82
CA ALA A 91 -9.70 -2.31 20.87
C ALA A 91 -8.51 -1.63 20.13
N PRO A 92 -8.76 -0.67 19.22
CA PRO A 92 -7.67 0.09 18.62
C PRO A 92 -6.82 0.75 19.70
N ILE A 93 -5.51 0.75 19.50
CA ILE A 93 -4.56 1.44 20.40
C ILE A 93 -5.02 2.91 20.55
N GLY A 94 -5.37 3.32 21.77
CA GLY A 94 -5.85 4.68 22.08
C GLY A 94 -7.37 4.87 22.24
N MET A 95 -8.19 3.82 22.15
CA MET A 95 -9.64 3.86 22.46
C MET A 95 -10.00 2.92 23.62
N THR A 96 -10.79 3.41 24.59
CA THR A 96 -11.44 2.56 25.60
C THR A 96 -12.54 1.72 24.94
N GLY A 97 -12.66 0.45 25.33
CA GLY A 97 -13.49 -0.57 24.68
C GLY A 97 -15.01 -0.32 24.68
N ASP A 98 -15.48 0.80 25.23
CA ASP A 98 -16.91 1.08 25.46
C ASP A 98 -17.67 1.56 24.21
N GLY A 99 -17.00 1.73 23.08
CA GLY A 99 -17.58 2.24 21.83
C GLY A 99 -17.77 1.21 20.71
N MET A 100 -17.48 -0.08 20.94
CA MET A 100 -17.66 -1.13 19.92
C MET A 100 -19.14 -1.51 19.79
N VAL A 101 -19.97 -0.57 19.33
CA VAL A 101 -21.23 -0.92 18.66
C VAL A 101 -20.81 -1.75 17.45
N GLY A 102 -21.14 -3.04 17.49
CA GLY A 102 -20.83 -3.99 16.44
C GLY A 102 -21.54 -3.62 15.14
N ASP A 103 -20.99 -2.67 14.41
CA ASP A 103 -21.26 -2.53 12.99
C ASP A 103 -20.80 -3.84 12.36
N GLY A 104 -21.79 -4.71 12.09
CA GLY A 104 -21.55 -6.10 11.73
C GLY A 104 -20.52 -6.22 10.62
N VAL A 105 -19.68 -7.24 10.72
CA VAL A 105 -18.66 -7.72 9.75
C VAL A 105 -19.00 -7.41 8.30
N SER A 106 -20.28 -7.62 7.96
CA SER A 106 -20.92 -7.31 6.70
C SER A 106 -20.64 -5.88 6.23
N SER A 107 -20.97 -4.84 7.01
CA SER A 107 -20.88 -3.44 6.59
C SER A 107 -19.43 -3.01 6.27
N GLY A 108 -18.48 -3.38 7.14
CA GLY A 108 -17.06 -3.10 6.93
C GLY A 108 -16.47 -3.83 5.72
N ILE A 109 -16.79 -5.12 5.55
CA ILE A 109 -16.36 -5.91 4.38
C ILE A 109 -16.97 -5.34 3.10
N PHE A 110 -18.26 -5.01 3.09
CA PHE A 110 -18.92 -4.50 1.89
C PHE A 110 -18.35 -3.14 1.50
N PHE A 111 -18.34 -2.18 2.41
CA PHE A 111 -17.87 -0.83 2.09
C PHE A 111 -16.39 -0.82 1.68
N TRP A 112 -15.51 -1.37 2.52
CA TRP A 112 -14.08 -1.34 2.25
C TRP A 112 -13.66 -2.35 1.20
N GLY A 113 -14.34 -3.49 1.08
CA GLY A 113 -14.08 -4.47 0.02
C GLY A 113 -14.45 -3.93 -1.36
N ILE A 114 -15.58 -3.24 -1.47
CA ILE A 114 -15.97 -2.52 -2.70
C ILE A 114 -14.95 -1.42 -3.00
N ALA A 115 -14.61 -0.57 -2.03
CA ALA A 115 -13.59 0.46 -2.21
C ALA A 115 -12.24 -0.13 -2.65
N ALA A 116 -11.79 -1.20 -2.00
CA ALA A 116 -10.58 -1.94 -2.33
C ALA A 116 -10.58 -2.48 -3.76
N PHE A 117 -11.70 -3.05 -4.18
CA PHE A 117 -11.86 -3.56 -5.53
C PHE A 117 -11.80 -2.41 -6.56
N PHE A 118 -12.55 -1.33 -6.34
CA PHE A 118 -12.62 -0.20 -7.27
C PHE A 118 -11.31 0.59 -7.33
N PHE A 119 -10.66 0.87 -6.20
CA PHE A 119 -9.40 1.61 -6.16
C PHE A 119 -8.17 0.73 -6.45
N GLY A 120 -8.24 -0.57 -6.19
CA GLY A 120 -7.15 -1.49 -6.50
C GLY A 120 -6.88 -1.60 -8.00
N ALA A 121 -7.91 -1.52 -8.85
CA ALA A 121 -7.77 -1.55 -10.31
C ALA A 121 -6.94 -0.37 -10.87
N PRO A 122 -7.28 0.91 -10.62
CA PRO A 122 -6.49 2.04 -11.08
C PRO A 122 -5.10 2.08 -10.44
N LEU A 123 -4.95 1.70 -9.16
CA LEU A 123 -3.63 1.63 -8.52
C LEU A 123 -2.73 0.57 -9.17
N GLY A 124 -3.27 -0.61 -9.48
CA GLY A 124 -2.58 -1.64 -10.25
C GLY A 124 -2.20 -1.15 -11.65
N LEU A 125 -3.10 -0.43 -12.31
CA LEU A 125 -2.80 0.18 -13.62
C LEU A 125 -1.66 1.20 -13.52
N PHE A 126 -1.69 2.09 -12.53
CA PHE A 126 -0.61 3.08 -12.32
C PHE A 126 0.72 2.41 -11.99
N GLY A 127 0.71 1.31 -11.23
CA GLY A 127 1.89 0.47 -11.01
C GLY A 127 2.48 -0.05 -12.32
N ASN A 128 1.64 -0.54 -13.24
CA ASN A 128 2.08 -0.97 -14.56
C ASN A 128 2.68 0.18 -15.38
N LEU A 129 2.03 1.35 -15.38
CA LEU A 129 2.46 2.53 -16.13
C LEU A 129 3.76 3.14 -15.56
N ALA A 130 4.04 2.97 -14.27
CA ALA A 130 5.30 3.38 -13.64
C ALA A 130 6.54 2.66 -14.21
N ARG A 131 6.35 1.60 -15.01
CA ARG A 131 7.42 0.93 -15.74
C ARG A 131 7.90 1.72 -16.96
N ILE A 132 7.15 2.71 -17.43
CA ILE A 132 7.55 3.56 -18.56
C ILE A 132 8.89 4.23 -18.22
N PRO A 133 9.94 4.07 -19.05
CA PRO A 133 11.24 4.65 -18.75
C PRO A 133 11.22 6.18 -18.86
N GLY A 134 12.17 6.84 -18.18
CA GLY A 134 12.32 8.29 -18.21
C GLY A 134 11.20 9.06 -17.50
N ILE A 135 10.97 10.28 -17.97
CA ILE A 135 10.04 11.26 -17.37
C ILE A 135 8.59 10.78 -17.45
N GLY A 136 8.20 10.09 -18.52
CA GLY A 136 6.83 9.62 -18.73
C GLY A 136 6.32 8.64 -17.67
N GLY A 137 7.21 7.90 -17.00
CA GLY A 137 6.85 7.02 -15.88
C GLY A 137 6.99 7.67 -14.50
N LEU A 138 7.59 8.86 -14.40
CA LEU A 138 7.94 9.47 -13.11
C LEU A 138 6.70 9.86 -12.31
N SER A 139 5.69 10.46 -12.95
CA SER A 139 4.43 10.83 -12.30
C SER A 139 3.76 9.63 -11.62
N PHE A 140 3.73 8.48 -12.30
CA PHE A 140 3.19 7.24 -11.74
C PHE A 140 4.04 6.70 -10.59
N ARG A 141 5.38 6.80 -10.66
CA ARG A 141 6.27 6.38 -9.56
C ARG A 141 6.12 7.24 -8.31
N LEU A 142 5.79 8.52 -8.48
CA LEU A 142 5.59 9.46 -7.37
C LEU A 142 4.23 9.30 -6.69
N LEU A 143 3.30 8.53 -7.26
CA LEU A 143 1.97 8.34 -6.71
C LEU A 143 2.00 7.75 -5.29
N VAL A 144 2.74 6.66 -5.06
CA VAL A 144 2.82 6.04 -3.74
C VAL A 144 3.47 6.97 -2.72
N PRO A 145 4.66 7.58 -2.97
CA PRO A 145 5.22 8.60 -2.08
C PRO A 145 4.26 9.74 -1.75
N LEU A 146 3.48 10.21 -2.73
CA LEU A 146 2.48 11.25 -2.54
C LEU A 146 1.33 10.80 -1.63
N ILE A 147 0.76 9.61 -1.86
CA ILE A 147 -0.29 9.03 -1.01
C ILE A 147 0.22 8.91 0.42
N VAL A 148 1.43 8.37 0.61
CA VAL A 148 2.07 8.25 1.93
C VAL A 148 2.20 9.61 2.60
N TYR A 149 2.70 10.62 1.88
CA TYR A 149 2.87 11.96 2.43
C TYR A 149 1.55 12.61 2.85
N VAL A 150 0.52 12.52 2.00
CA VAL A 150 -0.82 13.09 2.26
C VAL A 150 -1.46 12.41 3.46
N GLU A 151 -1.46 11.07 3.49
CA GLU A 151 -2.08 10.33 4.58
C GLU A 151 -1.35 10.55 5.91
N THR A 152 -0.03 10.42 5.94
CA THR A 152 0.74 10.64 7.17
C THR A 152 0.62 12.08 7.68
N THR A 153 0.49 13.07 6.78
CA THR A 153 0.21 14.46 7.18
C THR A 153 -1.17 14.61 7.79
N ALA A 154 -2.19 13.97 7.23
CA ALA A 154 -3.55 13.97 7.80
C ALA A 154 -3.58 13.27 9.16
N ARG A 155 -2.95 12.09 9.28
CA ARG A 155 -2.83 11.32 10.53
C ARG A 155 -2.11 12.12 11.61
N LEU A 156 -0.97 12.75 11.29
CA LEU A 156 -0.28 13.62 12.24
C LEU A 156 -1.15 14.79 12.71
N LYS A 157 -1.96 15.40 11.84
CA LYS A 157 -2.88 16.48 12.26
C LYS A 157 -4.00 16.00 13.18
N MET A 158 -4.54 14.79 12.93
CA MET A 158 -5.70 14.27 13.65
C MET A 158 -5.32 13.48 14.91
N GLU A 159 -4.19 12.78 14.90
CA GLU A 159 -3.80 11.80 15.91
C GLU A 159 -2.65 12.27 16.79
N ALA A 160 -1.82 13.24 16.38
CA ALA A 160 -0.63 13.62 17.17
C ALA A 160 -0.98 14.15 18.58
N ALA A 161 -2.16 14.76 18.76
CA ALA A 161 -2.59 15.25 20.07
C ALA A 161 -3.05 14.15 21.03
N THR A 162 -3.47 12.97 20.52
CA THR A 162 -4.17 11.94 21.30
C THR A 162 -3.48 10.58 21.32
N ALA A 163 -2.67 10.26 20.30
CA ALA A 163 -2.09 8.92 20.12
C ALA A 163 -0.70 8.74 20.76
N GLY A 164 -0.14 9.80 21.37
CA GLY A 164 1.12 9.78 22.08
C GLY A 164 2.37 9.80 21.19
N ARG A 165 3.54 10.01 21.83
CA ARG A 165 4.84 10.25 21.17
C ARG A 165 5.25 9.14 20.21
N PHE A 166 4.88 7.88 20.49
CA PHE A 166 5.27 6.74 19.67
C PHE A 166 4.59 6.74 18.29
N VAL A 167 3.30 7.05 18.25
CA VAL A 167 2.52 7.13 17.01
C VAL A 167 2.97 8.34 16.18
N GLU A 168 3.19 9.48 16.83
CA GLU A 168 3.72 10.68 16.20
C GLU A 168 5.10 10.44 15.53
N LEU A 169 6.03 9.78 16.25
CA LEU A 169 7.34 9.43 15.71
C LEU A 169 7.20 8.52 14.49
N THR A 170 6.38 7.47 14.59
CA THR A 170 6.19 6.50 13.50
C THR A 170 5.66 7.18 12.23
N TRP A 171 4.60 7.99 12.35
CA TRP A 171 4.06 8.71 11.20
C TRP A 171 5.01 9.75 10.63
N SER A 172 5.74 10.45 11.50
CA SER A 172 6.76 11.42 11.07
C SER A 172 7.89 10.75 10.30
N THR A 173 8.38 9.60 10.77
CA THR A 173 9.41 8.83 10.08
C THR A 173 8.94 8.35 8.71
N ILE A 174 7.75 7.78 8.62
CA ILE A 174 7.18 7.31 7.34
C ILE A 174 7.04 8.48 6.36
N ARG A 175 6.58 9.65 6.83
CA ARG A 175 6.48 10.87 6.02
C ARG A 175 7.83 11.35 5.50
N VAL A 176 8.87 11.34 6.32
CA VAL A 176 10.22 11.73 5.89
C VAL A 176 10.76 10.75 4.84
N ILE A 177 10.59 9.45 5.07
CA ILE A 177 11.01 8.40 4.11
C ILE A 177 10.30 8.58 2.77
N SER A 178 9.02 8.97 2.76
CA SER A 178 8.29 9.19 1.51
C SER A 178 8.85 10.37 0.71
N VAL A 179 9.20 11.47 1.37
CA VAL A 179 9.86 12.62 0.73
C VAL A 179 11.24 12.23 0.17
N LEU A 180 12.05 11.53 0.97
CA LEU A 180 13.37 11.06 0.52
C LEU A 180 13.24 10.11 -0.69
N THR A 181 12.26 9.23 -0.68
CA THR A 181 11.97 8.33 -1.81
C THR A 181 11.57 9.12 -3.06
N ALA A 182 10.72 10.14 -2.92
CA ALA A 182 10.34 11.01 -4.03
C ALA A 182 11.55 11.74 -4.62
N LEU A 183 12.41 12.32 -3.77
CA LEU A 183 13.64 12.99 -4.19
C LEU A 183 14.61 12.04 -4.91
N ALA A 184 14.78 10.82 -4.39
CA ALA A 184 15.61 9.79 -5.01
C ALA A 184 15.09 9.39 -6.40
N LEU A 185 13.76 9.23 -6.55
CA LEU A 185 13.13 8.90 -7.84
C LEU A 185 13.34 10.02 -8.88
N VAL A 186 13.11 11.28 -8.49
CA VAL A 186 13.33 12.44 -9.35
C VAL A 186 14.81 12.55 -9.72
N GLY A 187 15.71 12.50 -8.74
CA GLY A 187 17.15 12.57 -8.93
C GLY A 187 17.66 11.47 -9.88
N HIS A 188 17.18 10.24 -9.72
CA HIS A 188 17.54 9.13 -10.60
C HIS A 188 17.08 9.36 -12.06
N VAL A 189 15.85 9.88 -12.26
CA VAL A 189 15.34 10.19 -13.61
C VAL A 189 16.13 11.33 -14.26
N VAL A 190 16.39 12.41 -13.53
CA VAL A 190 17.20 13.53 -14.01
C VAL A 190 18.62 13.08 -14.35
N TRP A 191 19.25 12.30 -13.48
CA TRP A 191 20.59 11.75 -13.71
C TRP A 191 20.64 10.86 -14.96
N ALA A 192 19.66 9.97 -15.14
CA ALA A 192 19.58 9.11 -16.31
C ALA A 192 19.37 9.92 -17.60
N TRP A 193 18.58 10.99 -17.53
CA TRP A 193 18.35 11.90 -18.66
C TRP A 193 19.63 12.65 -19.05
N VAL A 194 20.34 13.25 -18.09
CA VAL A 194 21.61 13.96 -18.32
C VAL A 194 22.68 13.03 -18.91
N ARG A 195 22.82 11.81 -18.37
CA ARG A 195 23.76 10.81 -18.94
C ARG A 195 23.43 10.45 -20.38
N SER A 196 22.15 10.33 -20.70
CA SER A 196 21.70 10.00 -22.06
C SER A 196 21.94 11.14 -23.05
N ALA A 197 21.82 12.39 -22.60
CA ALA A 197 22.12 13.57 -23.42
C ALA A 197 23.62 13.67 -23.76
N ARG A 198 24.50 13.54 -22.75
CA ARG A 198 25.96 13.58 -22.95
C ARG A 198 26.48 12.48 -23.88
N GLY A 199 25.88 11.29 -23.83
CA GLY A 199 26.26 10.17 -24.70
C GLY A 199 25.89 10.35 -26.18
N ARG A 200 24.97 11.28 -26.51
CA ARG A 200 24.62 11.61 -27.89
C ARG A 200 25.54 12.66 -28.50
N GLU A 201 26.00 13.63 -27.70
CA GLU A 201 26.95 14.66 -28.15
C GLU A 201 28.32 14.08 -28.48
N GLY A 202 28.80 13.05 -27.76
CA GLY A 202 30.08 12.41 -28.07
C GLY A 202 30.10 11.47 -29.29
N ARG A 203 28.97 11.32 -30.00
CA ARG A 203 28.83 10.49 -31.22
C ARG A 203 28.51 11.31 -32.48
N ALA A 204 28.27 12.61 -32.33
CA ALA A 204 28.11 13.56 -33.43
C ALA A 204 29.46 14.20 -33.75
#